data_AF-A0A3Q8UTL1-F1
#
_entry.id   AF-A0A3Q8UTL1-F1
#
_cell.length_a   1.000
_cell.length_b   1.000
_cell.length_c   1.000
_cell.angle_alpha   90.00
_cell.angle_beta   90.00
_cell.angle_gamma   90.00
#
_symmetry.space_group_name_H-M   'P 1'
#
loop_
_entity.id
_entity.type
_entity.pdbx_description
1 polymer ?
#
loop_
_entity_poly.entity_id
_entity_poly.type
_entity_poly.pdbx_seq_one_letter_code
_entity_poly.pdbx_strand_id
1 'polypeptide(L)' 'MKHKAVSAGLTADDVASIWRIPKGTVYRYAHMHHWRRYKQIGRVYYHPDDVTTTLDEVHPG' A
#
# COMPACT_ATOMS: atom_id res chain seq x y z
N MET A 1 20.23 11.56 7.67
CA MET A 1 19.17 11.25 8.67
C MET A 1 18.03 10.56 7.93
N LYS A 2 17.85 9.25 8.12
CA LYS A 2 16.77 8.50 7.47
C LYS A 2 15.55 8.68 8.36
N HIS A 3 14.61 9.53 7.98
CA HIS A 3 13.32 9.57 8.66
C HIS A 3 12.63 8.23 8.33
N LYS A 4 12.83 7.24 9.21
CA LYS A 4 11.87 6.15 9.37
C LYS A 4 10.64 6.80 9.99
N ALA A 5 9.94 7.61 9.20
CA ALA A 5 8.57 7.91 9.51
C ALA A 5 7.94 6.54 9.65
N VAL A 6 7.40 6.24 10.83
CA VAL A 6 6.38 5.21 10.93
C VAL A 6 5.24 5.78 10.09
N SER A 7 5.33 5.58 8.78
CA SER A 7 4.33 6.10 7.86
C SER A 7 3.05 5.44 8.29
N ALA A 8 2.05 6.27 8.62
CA ALA A 8 0.71 5.77 8.78
C ALA A 8 0.41 4.92 7.53
N GLY A 9 0.01 3.68 7.74
CA GLY A 9 -0.34 2.76 6.66
C GLY A 9 -1.35 3.38 5.72
N LEU A 10 -1.41 2.86 4.50
CA LEU A 10 -2.23 3.42 3.43
C LEU A 10 -3.53 2.63 3.30
N THR A 11 -4.66 3.31 3.21
CA THR A 11 -5.90 2.65 2.83
C THR A 11 -5.86 2.26 1.35
N ALA A 12 -6.75 1.35 0.92
CA ALA A 12 -6.91 1.04 -0.50
C ALA A 12 -7.22 2.29 -1.35
N ASP A 13 -7.89 3.28 -0.74
CA ASP A 13 -8.28 4.53 -1.40
C ASP A 13 -7.07 5.44 -1.61
N ASP A 14 -6.18 5.52 -0.61
CA ASP A 14 -4.93 6.28 -0.71
C ASP A 14 -4.06 5.70 -1.83
N VAL A 15 -3.85 4.38 -1.85
CA VAL A 15 -3.04 3.71 -2.88
C VAL A 15 -3.64 3.91 -4.28
N ALA A 16 -4.95 3.72 -4.43
CA ALA A 16 -5.63 3.90 -5.70
C ALA A 16 -5.48 5.34 -6.24
N SER A 17 -5.55 6.33 -5.35
CA SER A 17 -5.39 7.74 -5.71
C SER A 17 -3.94 8.07 -6.10
N ILE A 18 -2.96 7.62 -5.32
CA ILE A 18 -1.53 7.91 -5.55
C ILE A 18 -1.05 7.24 -6.84
N TRP A 19 -1.36 5.95 -7.03
CA TRP A 19 -0.89 5.18 -8.18
C TRP A 19 -1.77 5.36 -9.42
N ARG A 20 -2.93 6.02 -9.28
CA ARG A 20 -3.93 6.20 -10.34
C ARG A 20 -4.39 4.88 -10.97
N ILE A 21 -4.65 3.87 -10.12
CA ILE A 21 -5.16 2.55 -10.52
C ILE A 21 -6.50 2.23 -9.87
N PRO A 22 -7.31 1.32 -10.46
CA PRO A 22 -8.56 0.88 -9.82
C PRO A 22 -8.32 0.21 -8.46
N LYS A 23 -9.22 0.42 -7.49
CA LYS A 23 -9.16 -0.24 -6.16
C LYS A 23 -9.12 -1.77 -6.26
N GLY A 24 -9.79 -2.36 -7.25
CA GLY A 24 -9.73 -3.81 -7.50
C GLY A 24 -8.30 -4.30 -7.79
N THR A 25 -7.51 -3.50 -8.50
CA THR A 25 -6.08 -3.78 -8.76
C THR A 25 -5.27 -3.66 -7.48
N VAL A 26 -5.56 -2.67 -6.62
CA VAL A 26 -4.93 -2.55 -5.28
C VAL A 26 -5.19 -3.80 -4.45
N TYR A 27 -6.43 -4.27 -4.39
CA TYR A 27 -6.76 -5.52 -3.67
C TYR A 27 -6.05 -6.73 -4.28
N ARG A 28 -5.94 -6.79 -5.62
CA ARG A 28 -5.19 -7.85 -6.31
C ARG A 28 -3.73 -7.85 -5.88
N TYR A 29 -3.07 -6.70 -5.88
CA TYR A 29 -1.68 -6.58 -5.42
C TYR A 29 -1.52 -6.92 -3.95
N ALA A 30 -2.39 -6.38 -3.09
CA ALA A 30 -2.37 -6.69 -1.67
C ALA A 30 -2.50 -8.18 -1.39
N HIS A 31 -3.32 -8.89 -2.16
CA HIS A 31 -3.45 -10.33 -2.06
C HIS A 31 -2.22 -11.07 -2.61
N MET A 32 -1.78 -10.71 -3.82
CA MET A 32 -0.70 -11.39 -4.55
C MET A 32 0.66 -11.27 -3.86
N HIS A 33 0.96 -10.10 -3.27
CA HIS A 33 2.20 -9.84 -2.55
C HIS A 33 2.04 -9.95 -1.03
N HIS A 34 0.91 -10.50 -0.56
CA HIS A 34 0.63 -10.73 0.86
C HIS A 34 0.88 -9.50 1.76
N TRP A 35 0.38 -8.32 1.34
CA TRP A 35 0.57 -7.08 2.09
C TRP A 35 0.07 -7.20 3.52
N ARG A 36 0.90 -6.80 4.47
CA ARG A 36 0.54 -6.66 5.87
C ARG A 36 -0.54 -5.60 5.98
N ARG A 37 -1.60 -5.93 6.72
CA ARG A 37 -2.75 -5.07 6.95
C ARG A 37 -3.10 -5.00 8.41
N TYR A 38 -3.57 -3.84 8.85
CA TYR A 38 -4.08 -3.66 10.20
C TYR A 38 -5.37 -2.83 10.18
N LYS A 39 -6.23 -3.04 11.18
CA LYS A 39 -7.50 -2.34 11.31
C LYS A 39 -7.40 -1.30 12.41
N GLN A 40 -7.72 -0.05 12.10
CA GLN A 40 -7.73 1.05 13.06
C GLN A 40 -8.98 1.90 12.83
N ILE A 41 -9.79 2.07 13.89
CA ILE A 41 -11.04 2.87 13.87
C ILE A 41 -11.92 2.51 12.65
N GLY A 42 -12.17 1.22 12.45
CA GLY A 42 -13.04 0.73 11.36
C GLY A 42 -12.42 0.73 9.96
N ARG A 43 -11.23 1.31 9.76
CA ARG A 43 -10.54 1.36 8.46
C ARG A 43 -9.41 0.33 8.39
N VAL A 44 -9.17 -0.19 7.18
CA VAL A 44 -8.06 -1.12 6.89
C VAL A 44 -6.93 -0.32 6.27
N TYR A 45 -5.73 -0.52 6.80
CA TYR A 45 -4.49 0.11 6.36
C TYR A 45 -3.48 -0.95 5.97
N TYR A 46 -2.77 -0.72 4.87
CA TYR A 46 -1.66 -1.54 4.37
C TYR A 46 -0.33 -0.97 4.82
N HIS A 47 0.63 -1.85 5.08
CA HIS A 47 1.96 -1.44 5.51
C HIS A 47 2.69 -0.73 4.36
N PRO A 48 3.27 0.47 4.59
CA PRO A 48 3.90 1.27 3.55
C PRO A 48 5.01 0.54 2.79
N ASP A 49 5.88 -0.20 3.49
CA ASP A 49 6.95 -0.98 2.84
C ASP A 49 6.42 -1.99 1.82
N ASP A 50 5.30 -2.67 2.11
CA ASP A 50 4.76 -3.67 1.18
C ASP A 50 4.17 -2.98 -0.06
N VAL A 51 3.51 -1.84 0.15
CA VAL A 51 2.98 -0.98 -0.92
C VAL A 51 4.13 -0.50 -1.81
N THR A 52 5.17 0.11 -1.25
CA THR A 52 6.32 0.62 -2.00
C THR A 52 7.10 -0.49 -2.71
N THR A 53 7.34 -1.64 -2.05
CA THR A 53 8.03 -2.77 -2.68
C THR A 53 7.28 -3.25 -3.93
N THR A 54 5.96 -3.39 -3.86
CA THR A 54 5.17 -3.75 -5.05
C THR A 54 5.19 -2.67 -6.12
N LEU A 55 5.23 -1.38 -5.75
CA LEU A 55 5.36 -0.29 -6.74
C LEU A 55 6.65 -0.43 -7.56
N ASP A 56 7.77 -0.66 -6.88
CA ASP A 56 9.08 -0.83 -7.50
C ASP A 56 9.11 -2.07 -8.43
N GLU A 57 8.38 -3.14 -8.07
CA GLU A 57 8.25 -4.34 -8.89
C GLU A 57 7.37 -4.13 -10.14
N VAL A 58 6.26 -3.38 -10.04
CA VAL A 58 5.34 -3.16 -11.18
C VAL A 58 5.75 -2.01 -12.08
N HIS A 59 6.60 -1.11 -11.58
CA HIS A 59 7.17 0.00 -12.33
C HIS A 59 8.69 0.04 -12.16
N PRO A 60 9.42 -0.91 -12.78
CA PRO A 60 10.88 -0.83 -12.81
C PRO A 60 11.26 0.43 -13.60
N GLY A 61 11.83 1.41 -12.90
CA GLY A 61 12.43 2.59 -13.52
C GLY A 61 13.62 2.25 -14.42
#